data_AF-A0A1G2L8X0-F1
#
_entry.id   AF-A0A1G2L8X0-F1
#
_cell.length_a   1.000
_cell.length_b   1.000
_cell.length_c   1.000
_cell.angle_alpha   90.00
_cell.angle_beta   90.00
_cell.angle_gamma   90.00
#
_symmetry.space_group_name_H-M   'P 1'
#
loop_
_entity.id
_entity.type
_entity.pdbx_description
1 polymer ?
#
loop_
_entity_poly.entity_id
_entity_poly.type
_entity_poly.pdbx_seq_one_letter_code
_entity_poly.pdbx_strand_id
1 'polypeptide(L)' 'MRAPYYEKPRFKLYQANCLDILAETPENSVDMVFADPPYLLSNGGFTVHAGRQVSVNKGTWDKSNGLNRPYLTH' A
#
# COMPACT_ATOMS: atom_id res chain seq x y z
N MET A 1 -9.52 -20.06 0.73
CA MET A 1 -8.98 -19.19 1.79
C MET A 1 -7.63 -19.72 2.25
N ARG A 2 -6.56 -19.02 1.86
CA ARG A 2 -5.19 -19.28 2.38
C ARG A 2 -5.16 -19.21 3.91
N ALA A 3 -4.23 -19.93 4.53
CA ALA A 3 -3.99 -19.80 5.96
C ALA A 3 -3.46 -18.39 6.29
N PRO A 4 -3.96 -17.73 7.35
CA PRO A 4 -3.42 -16.45 7.78
C PRO A 4 -1.97 -16.62 8.28
N TYR A 5 -1.14 -15.62 8.03
CA TYR A 5 0.22 -15.52 8.58
C TYR A 5 0.19 -15.32 10.09
N TYR A 6 -0.82 -14.60 10.58
CA TYR A 6 -1.04 -14.37 12.00
C TYR A 6 -2.54 -14.22 12.29
N GLU A 7 -2.99 -14.79 13.41
CA GLU A 7 -4.40 -14.78 13.79
C GLU A 7 -4.58 -14.57 15.30
N LYS A 8 -5.56 -13.74 15.64
CA LYS A 8 -6.06 -13.46 16.99
C LYS A 8 -7.58 -13.26 16.91
N PRO A 9 -8.31 -13.28 18.04
CA PRO A 9 -9.73 -12.95 18.03
C PRO A 9 -9.98 -11.62 17.31
N ARG A 10 -10.83 -11.63 16.28
CA ARG A 10 -11.19 -10.48 15.43
C ARG A 10 -10.04 -9.85 14.62
N PHE A 11 -8.92 -10.55 14.44
CA PHE A 11 -7.79 -10.05 13.65
C PHE A 11 -7.12 -11.18 12.86
N LYS A 12 -7.02 -11.02 11.54
CA LYS A 12 -6.26 -11.91 10.66
C LYS A 12 -5.32 -11.08 9.80
N LEU A 13 -4.08 -11.51 9.71
CA LEU A 13 -3.07 -10.93 8.83
C LEU A 13 -2.68 -11.97 7.78
N TYR A 14 -2.76 -11.59 6.52
CA TYR A 14 -2.38 -12.42 5.39
C TYR A 14 -1.12 -11.83 4.74
N GLN A 15 -0.11 -12.67 4.51
CA GLN A 15 1.06 -12.32 3.70
C GLN A 15 0.87 -12.88 2.28
N ALA A 16 0.23 -12.11 1.41
CA ALA A 16 -0.11 -12.52 0.05
C ALA A 16 -0.31 -11.28 -0.85
N ASN A 17 -0.52 -11.52 -2.14
CA ASN A 17 -1.10 -10.50 -3.02
C ASN A 17 -2.53 -10.21 -2.55
N CYS A 18 -2.85 -8.94 -2.28
CA CYS A 18 -4.15 -8.55 -1.75
C CYS A 18 -5.30 -8.80 -2.74
N LEU A 19 -5.04 -8.75 -4.05
CA LEU A 19 -6.07 -9.00 -5.07
C LEU A 19 -6.59 -10.43 -5.01
N ASP A 20 -5.71 -11.41 -4.78
CA ASP A 20 -6.10 -12.82 -4.66
C ASP A 20 -6.95 -13.05 -3.41
N ILE A 21 -6.60 -12.41 -2.29
CA ILE A 21 -7.35 -12.52 -1.02
C ILE A 21 -8.73 -11.85 -1.13
N LEU A 22 -8.79 -10.67 -1.77
CA LEU A 22 -10.05 -9.96 -1.99
C LEU A 22 -11.00 -10.77 -2.87
N ALA A 23 -10.51 -11.45 -3.90
CA ALA A 23 -11.31 -12.32 -4.76
C ALA A 23 -11.90 -13.54 -4.03
N GLU A 24 -11.27 -14.00 -2.95
CA GLU A 24 -11.78 -15.10 -2.10
C GLU A 24 -12.69 -14.61 -0.95
N THR A 25 -12.78 -13.30 -0.72
CA THR A 25 -13.56 -12.72 0.36
C THR A 25 -15.04 -12.70 -0.02
N PRO A 26 -15.97 -13.09 0.89
CA PRO A 26 -17.40 -13.06 0.57
C PRO A 26 -17.87 -11.67 0.15
N GLU A 27 -18.76 -11.62 -0.84
CA GLU A 27 -19.37 -10.36 -1.26
C GLU A 27 -20.19 -9.74 -0.12
N ASN A 28 -20.23 -8.40 -0.06
CA ASN A 28 -20.99 -7.63 0.93
C ASN A 28 -20.65 -7.98 2.41
N SER A 29 -19.42 -8.45 2.69
CA SER A 29 -19.00 -8.83 4.04
C SER A 29 -18.07 -7.83 4.73
N VAL A 30 -17.80 -6.67 4.11
CA VAL A 30 -16.87 -5.67 4.59
C VAL A 30 -17.56 -4.31 4.66
N ASP A 31 -17.67 -3.74 5.85
CA ASP A 31 -18.31 -2.44 6.07
C ASP A 31 -17.39 -1.26 5.70
N MET A 32 -16.08 -1.45 5.81
CA MET A 32 -15.08 -0.40 5.57
C MET A 32 -13.78 -0.98 5.03
N VAL A 33 -13.25 -0.36 3.98
CA VAL A 33 -11.92 -0.63 3.43
C VAL A 33 -11.03 0.56 3.70
N PHE A 34 -9.84 0.31 4.23
CA PHE A 34 -8.79 1.31 4.39
C PHE A 34 -7.51 0.83 3.71
N ALA A 35 -6.92 1.69 2.88
CA ALA A 35 -5.66 1.43 2.22
C ALA A 35 -4.89 2.73 2.01
N ASP A 36 -3.57 2.67 2.17
CA ASP A 36 -2.64 3.69 1.71
C ASP A 36 -1.70 3.04 0.68
N PRO A 37 -2.13 2.94 -0.60
CA PRO A 37 -1.37 2.21 -1.62
C PRO A 37 -0.04 2.92 -1.93
N PRO A 38 0.95 2.22 -2.52
CA PRO A 38 2.15 2.87 -3.05
C PRO A 38 1.76 3.90 -4.11
N TYR A 39 2.13 5.16 -3.87
CA TYR A 39 1.92 6.22 -4.85
C TYR A 39 3.12 6.39 -5.80
N LEU A 40 4.22 5.68 -5.52
CA LEU A 40 5.46 5.72 -6.31
C LEU A 40 6.07 7.13 -6.39
N LEU A 41 5.97 7.89 -5.29
CA LEU A 41 6.40 9.29 -5.23
C LEU A 41 7.82 9.46 -4.67
N SER A 42 8.45 8.39 -4.19
CA SER A 42 9.81 8.44 -3.64
C SER A 42 10.83 8.62 -4.79
N ASN A 43 11.17 9.85 -5.13
CA ASN A 43 12.03 10.23 -6.26
C ASN A 43 13.43 10.73 -5.85
N GLY A 44 13.86 10.51 -4.61
CA GLY A 44 15.12 11.05 -4.09
C GLY A 44 15.07 12.52 -3.67
N GLY A 45 13.91 13.17 -3.75
CA GLY A 45 13.71 14.54 -3.31
C GLY A 45 13.55 14.71 -1.80
N PHE A 46 13.33 15.95 -1.40
CA PHE A 46 12.94 16.33 -0.04
C PHE A 46 11.76 17.28 -0.10
N THR A 47 10.92 17.27 0.93
CA THR A 47 9.87 18.26 1.14
C THR A 47 10.15 19.04 2.42
N VAL A 48 9.61 20.25 2.54
CA VAL A 48 9.69 21.04 3.78
C VAL A 48 8.39 20.81 4.55
N HIS A 49 8.50 20.15 5.69
CA HIS A 49 7.38 19.95 6.61
C HIS A 49 7.69 20.68 7.92
N ALA A 50 6.82 21.61 8.33
CA ALA A 50 7.00 22.43 9.53
C ALA A 50 8.37 23.15 9.60
N GLY A 51 8.82 23.70 8.47
CA GLY A 51 10.10 24.41 8.38
C GLY A 51 11.35 23.51 8.43
N ARG A 52 11.20 22.18 8.38
CA ARG A 52 12.31 21.22 8.37
C ARG A 52 12.32 20.41 7.08
N GLN A 53 13.51 20.15 6.56
CA GLN A 53 13.71 19.27 5.41
C GLN A 53 13.46 17.82 5.82
N VAL A 54 12.50 17.16 5.17
CA VAL A 54 12.16 15.75 5.38
C VAL A 54 12.26 14.98 4.06
N SER A 55 12.79 13.76 4.13
CA SER A 55 12.90 12.87 2.96
C SER A 55 11.51 12.43 2.53
N VAL A 56 11.21 12.54 1.23
CA VAL A 56 9.97 11.95 0.66
C VAL A 56 10.10 10.44 0.43
N ASN A 57 11.27 9.86 0.69
CA ASN A 57 11.51 8.44 0.48
C ASN A 57 10.91 7.60 1.60
N LYS A 58 9.81 6.88 1.31
CA LYS A 58 9.09 6.02 2.26
C LYS A 58 9.64 4.59 2.32
N GLY A 59 10.27 4.09 1.25
CA GLY A 59 10.86 2.76 1.18
C GLY A 59 11.13 2.31 -0.26
N THR A 60 11.81 1.19 -0.46
CA THR A 60 12.09 0.65 -1.81
C THR A 60 10.83 0.33 -2.60
N TRP A 61 9.76 -0.03 -1.90
CA TRP A 61 8.44 -0.33 -2.44
C TRP A 61 7.67 0.89 -2.98
N ASP A 62 8.08 2.11 -2.61
CA ASP A 62 7.45 3.38 -3.04
C ASP A 62 8.36 4.21 -3.96
N LYS A 63 9.49 3.64 -4.40
CA LYS A 63 10.42 4.30 -5.33
C LYS A 63 9.75 4.61 -6.67
N SER A 64 9.91 5.85 -7.12
CA SER A 64 9.46 6.27 -8.44
C SER A 64 10.36 5.64 -9.51
N ASN A 65 9.75 5.19 -10.61
CA ASN A 65 10.47 4.63 -11.77
C ASN A 65 10.90 5.71 -12.78
N GLY A 66 11.02 6.97 -12.35
CA GLY A 66 11.32 8.12 -13.20
C GLY A 66 10.13 8.61 -14.05
N LEU A 67 10.33 9.71 -14.78
CA LEU A 67 9.32 10.41 -15.60
C LEU A 67 8.83 9.63 -16.83
N ASN A 68 9.39 8.45 -17.11
CA ASN A 68 9.12 7.67 -18.33
C ASN A 68 7.91 6.74 -18.24
N ARG A 69 7.12 6.82 -17.16
CA ARG A 69 5.79 6.21 -17.13
C ARG A 69 4.77 7.30 -16.78
N PRO A 70 3.88 7.69 -17.72
CA PRO A 70 2.73 8.50 -17.34
C PRO A 70 1.98 7.70 -16.28
N TYR A 71 1.60 8.39 -15.20
CA TYR A 71 0.80 7.84 -14.13
C TYR A 71 -0.35 7.02 -14.74
N LEU A 72 -0.26 5.69 -14.63
CA LEU A 72 -1.34 4.80 -15.00
C LEU A 72 -2.39 4.96 -13.91
N THR A 73 -3.21 6.01 -14.04
CA THR A 73 -4.55 6.02 -13.46
C THR A 73 -5.31 4.93 -14.21
N HIS A 74 -5.44 3.77 -13.58
CA HIS A 74 -6.42 2.77 -14.00
C HIS A 74 -7.83 3.26 -13.71
#